data_AF-A0A914SS73-F1
#
_entry.id   AF-A0A914SS73-F1
#
_cell.length_a   1.000
_cell.length_b   1.000
_cell.length_c   1.000
_cell.angle_alpha   90.00
_cell.angle_beta   90.00
_cell.angle_gamma   90.00
#
_symmetry.space_group_name_H-M   'P 1'
#
loop_
_entity.id
_entity.type
_entity.pdbx_description
1 polymer ?
#
loop_
_entity_poly.entity_id
_entity_poly.type
_entity_poly.pdbx_seq_one_letter_code
_entity_poly.pdbx_strand_id
1 'polypeptide(L)'
;MEIFTFSIIGLLLTFIGMLIWQRIRMLKLREECGFKGPAIGLPQFFMGHIYDIMQHARKYGQSAMPSFILKWKKEHGDVFGVNVYDPEMIKEIFIKQFSCFVSREVSTFTQGYPLGESLLQVEKEGPHGYGWKEIRSIASPTFTTGKMKMVSTFTQGYPLGESLLQVEKEGPHGY
;
A
#
# COMPACT_ATOMS: atom_id res chain seq x y z
N MET A 1 12.30 33.62 -34.98
CA MET A 1 11.58 32.39 -34.57
C MET A 1 12.54 31.21 -34.34
N GLU A 2 13.58 31.04 -35.16
CA GLU A 2 14.48 29.88 -35.05
C GLU A 2 15.29 29.77 -33.74
N ILE A 3 15.82 30.89 -33.22
CA ILE A 3 16.56 30.90 -31.95
C ILE A 3 15.69 30.43 -30.77
N PHE A 4 14.41 30.82 -30.78
CA PHE A 4 13.45 30.43 -29.75
C PHE A 4 13.13 28.93 -29.84
N THR A 5 12.96 28.38 -31.05
CA THR A 5 12.73 26.95 -31.24
C THR A 5 13.94 26.11 -30.83
N PHE A 6 15.17 26.50 -31.17
CA PHE A 6 16.38 25.79 -30.72
C PHE A 6 16.54 25.82 -29.20
N SER A 7 16.20 26.94 -28.57
CA SER A 7 16.23 27.07 -27.10
C SER A 7 15.24 26.13 -26.42
N ILE A 8 14.00 26.02 -26.94
CA ILE A 8 12.99 25.08 -26.42
C ILE A 8 13.47 23.63 -26.58
N ILE A 9 14.02 23.27 -27.74
CA ILE A 9 14.53 21.92 -27.99
C ILE A 9 15.68 21.59 -27.01
N GLY A 10 16.59 22.53 -26.77
CA GLY A 10 17.66 22.36 -25.78
C GLY A 10 17.14 22.15 -24.36
N LEU A 11 16.13 22.90 -23.94
CA LEU A 11 15.47 22.72 -22.64
C LEU A 11 14.76 21.36 -22.54
N LEU A 12 14.10 20.90 -23.60
CA LEU A 12 13.46 19.59 -23.63
C LEU A 12 14.48 18.46 -23.56
N LEU A 13 15.57 18.54 -24.31
CA LEU A 13 16.63 17.52 -24.30
C LEU A 13 17.31 17.43 -22.93
N THR A 14 17.61 18.57 -22.31
CA THR A 14 18.18 18.60 -20.95
C THR A 14 17.20 18.05 -19.92
N PHE A 15 15.91 18.41 -20.00
CA PHE A 15 14.87 17.86 -19.12
C PHE A 15 14.71 16.35 -19.29
N ILE A 16 14.64 15.83 -20.52
CA ILE A 16 14.57 14.39 -20.81
C ILE A 16 15.83 13.67 -20.29
N GLY A 17 17.01 14.25 -20.52
CA GLY A 17 18.27 13.74 -20.00
C GLY A 17 18.28 13.64 -18.47
N MET A 18 17.77 14.67 -17.78
CA MET A 18 17.60 14.66 -16.32
C MET A 18 16.64 13.56 -15.85
N LEU A 19 15.50 13.36 -16.52
CA LEU A 19 14.54 12.30 -16.18
C LEU A 19 15.15 10.89 -16.36
N ILE A 20 15.86 10.67 -17.47
CA ILE A 20 16.55 9.40 -17.74
C ILE A 20 17.64 9.17 -16.70
N TRP A 21 18.44 10.19 -16.39
CA TRP A 21 19.49 10.09 -15.37
C TRP A 21 18.92 9.79 -13.98
N GLN A 22 17.86 10.48 -13.57
CA GLN A 22 17.16 10.23 -12.31
C GLN A 22 16.62 8.80 -12.27
N ARG A 23 16.03 8.32 -13.37
CA ARG A 23 15.53 6.95 -13.45
C ARG A 23 16.64 5.93 -13.29
N ILE A 24 17.74 6.07 -14.04
CA ILE A 24 18.91 5.18 -13.93
C ILE A 24 19.48 5.19 -12.51
N ARG A 25 19.58 6.36 -11.87
CA ARG A 25 20.04 6.48 -10.49
C ARG A 25 19.16 5.70 -9.52
N MET A 26 17.84 5.77 -9.66
CA MET A 26 16.91 5.00 -8.81
C MET A 26 17.06 3.48 -9.02
N LEU A 27 17.33 3.04 -10.25
CA LEU A 27 17.55 1.62 -10.54
C LEU A 27 18.86 1.11 -9.93
N LYS A 28 19.92 1.90 -10.01
CA LYS A 28 21.19 1.60 -9.33
C LYS A 28 21.03 1.53 -7.81
N LEU A 29 20.30 2.48 -7.22
CA LEU A 29 20.05 2.49 -5.77
C LEU A 29 19.33 1.21 -5.32
N ARG A 30 18.37 0.71 -6.12
CA ARG A 30 17.69 -0.55 -5.84
C ARG A 30 18.66 -1.73 -5.79
N GLU A 31 19.61 -1.79 -6.73
CA GLU A 31 20.64 -2.83 -6.76
C GLU A 31 21.61 -2.70 -5.58
N GLU A 32 22.05 -1.47 -5.25
CA GLU A 32 22.91 -1.16 -4.11
C GLU A 32 22.26 -1.54 -2.77
N CYS A 33 20.96 -1.32 -2.61
CA CYS A 33 20.20 -1.75 -1.44
C CYS A 33 19.95 -3.27 -1.38
N GLY A 34 20.36 -4.03 -2.41
CA GLY A 34 20.20 -5.49 -2.45
C GLY A 34 18.78 -5.97 -2.71
N PHE A 35 17.89 -5.10 -3.18
CA PHE A 35 16.49 -5.48 -3.42
C PHE A 35 16.35 -6.34 -4.68
N LYS A 36 15.96 -7.61 -4.47
CA LYS A 36 15.52 -8.50 -5.54
C LYS A 36 14.21 -7.99 -6.16
N GLY A 37 13.96 -8.35 -7.41
CA GLY A 37 12.63 -8.20 -8.02
C GLY A 37 12.67 -8.30 -9.54
N PRO A 38 11.56 -7.96 -10.22
CA PRO A 38 11.44 -8.20 -11.64
C PRO A 38 12.41 -7.33 -12.44
N ALA A 39 12.89 -7.89 -13.55
CA ALA A 39 13.76 -7.20 -14.49
C ALA A 39 13.02 -6.02 -15.14
N ILE A 40 13.76 -4.94 -15.42
CA ILE A 40 13.19 -3.72 -15.99
C ILE A 40 13.56 -3.67 -17.47
N GLY A 41 12.56 -3.89 -18.32
CA GLY A 41 12.64 -3.67 -19.77
C GLY A 41 11.81 -2.46 -20.22
N LEU A 42 11.68 -2.27 -21.53
CA LEU A 42 10.64 -1.40 -22.09
C LEU A 42 9.31 -2.19 -22.13
N PRO A 43 8.17 -1.65 -21.63
CA PRO A 43 7.92 -0.27 -21.20
C PRO A 43 8.10 0.02 -19.69
N GLN A 44 8.52 -0.97 -18.87
CA GLN A 44 8.71 -0.82 -17.43
C GLN A 44 9.75 0.25 -17.06
N PHE A 45 10.67 0.60 -17.97
CA PHE A 45 11.58 1.70 -17.78
C PHE A 45 10.84 3.02 -17.48
N PHE A 46 9.71 3.29 -18.15
CA PHE A 46 8.93 4.52 -17.96
C PHE A 46 7.84 4.37 -16.92
N MET A 47 7.03 3.30 -17.00
CA MET A 47 5.85 3.13 -16.14
C MET A 47 6.18 2.35 -14.85
N GLY A 48 7.35 1.72 -14.78
CA GLY A 48 7.63 0.73 -13.74
C GLY A 48 6.71 -0.48 -13.87
N HIS A 49 6.54 -1.15 -12.74
CA HIS A 49 5.74 -2.36 -12.63
C HIS A 49 4.23 -2.12 -12.58
N ILE A 50 3.78 -0.86 -12.56
CA ILE A 50 2.35 -0.54 -12.68
C ILE A 50 1.78 -1.04 -14.00
N TYR A 51 2.60 -1.08 -15.06
CA TYR A 51 2.19 -1.61 -16.35
C TYR A 51 1.86 -3.11 -16.27
N ASP A 52 2.67 -3.89 -15.54
CA ASP A 52 2.44 -5.33 -15.35
C ASP A 52 1.17 -5.57 -14.53
N ILE A 53 0.96 -4.77 -13.47
CA ILE A 53 -0.24 -4.78 -12.63
C ILE A 53 -1.49 -4.44 -13.47
N MET A 54 -1.45 -3.38 -14.27
CA MET A 54 -2.57 -2.96 -15.12
C MET A 54 -2.92 -4.03 -16.16
N GLN A 55 -1.92 -4.67 -16.76
CA GLN A 55 -2.15 -5.76 -17.71
C GLN A 55 -2.76 -6.99 -17.03
N HIS A 56 -2.27 -7.38 -15.86
CA HIS A 56 -2.83 -8.49 -15.10
C HIS A 56 -4.27 -8.19 -14.69
N ALA A 57 -4.55 -6.97 -14.22
CA ALA A 57 -5.89 -6.51 -13.86
C ALA A 57 -6.85 -6.58 -15.04
N ARG A 58 -6.38 -6.15 -16.22
CA ARG A 58 -7.17 -6.16 -17.45
C ARG A 58 -7.49 -7.57 -17.93
N LYS A 59 -6.56 -8.52 -17.74
CA LYS A 59 -6.72 -9.90 -18.21
C LYS A 59 -7.54 -10.79 -17.27
N TYR A 60 -7.33 -10.68 -15.96
CA TYR A 60 -7.91 -11.59 -14.97
C TYR A 60 -8.88 -10.92 -13.99
N GLY A 61 -9.08 -9.60 -14.10
CA GLY A 61 -9.88 -8.81 -13.17
C GLY A 61 -9.10 -8.36 -11.93
N GLN A 62 -9.64 -7.37 -11.22
CA GLN A 62 -8.98 -6.82 -10.02
C GLN A 62 -8.89 -7.82 -8.87
N SER A 63 -9.85 -8.73 -8.75
CA SER A 63 -9.84 -9.78 -7.72
C SER A 63 -8.69 -10.77 -7.86
N ALA A 64 -8.03 -10.82 -9.03
CA ALA A 64 -6.88 -11.67 -9.28
C ALA A 64 -5.54 -11.03 -8.89
N MET A 65 -5.51 -9.85 -8.25
CA MET A 65 -4.25 -9.26 -7.78
C MET A 65 -3.48 -10.10 -6.76
N PRO A 66 -4.13 -10.78 -5.80
CA PRO A 66 -3.39 -11.63 -4.86
C PRO A 66 -2.57 -12.71 -5.57
N SER A 67 -3.07 -13.31 -6.66
CA SER A 67 -2.33 -14.35 -7.39
C SER A 67 -1.11 -13.80 -8.12
N PHE A 68 -1.15 -12.55 -8.59
CA PHE A 68 0.00 -11.88 -9.18
C PHE A 68 1.12 -11.67 -8.16
N ILE A 69 0.76 -11.18 -6.98
CA ILE A 69 1.71 -10.94 -5.89
C ILE A 69 2.33 -12.26 -5.41
N LEU A 70 1.53 -13.32 -5.28
CA LEU A 70 2.01 -14.66 -4.91
C LEU A 70 2.98 -15.23 -5.96
N LYS A 71 2.72 -14.99 -7.25
CA LYS A 71 3.65 -15.36 -8.33
C LYS A 71 5.00 -14.66 -8.15
N TRP A 72 5.00 -13.35 -7.91
CA TRP A 72 6.23 -12.58 -7.72
C TRP A 72 6.99 -12.96 -6.46
N LYS A 73 6.28 -13.25 -5.38
CA LYS A 73 6.88 -13.85 -4.18
C LYS A 73 7.60 -15.15 -4.52
N LYS A 74 6.98 -16.03 -5.30
CA LYS A 74 7.61 -17.29 -5.73
C LYS A 74 8.86 -17.08 -6.60
N GLU A 75 8.84 -16.08 -7.47
CA GLU A 75 9.94 -15.77 -8.41
C GLU A 75 11.11 -15.03 -7.75
N HIS A 76 10.85 -14.18 -6.76
CA HIS A 76 11.84 -13.26 -6.19
C HIS A 76 12.16 -13.50 -4.70
N GLY A 77 11.41 -14.37 -4.03
CA GLY A 77 11.56 -14.71 -2.63
C GLY A 77 10.65 -13.90 -1.70
N ASP A 78 10.91 -14.01 -0.40
CA ASP A 78 10.08 -13.37 0.64
C ASP A 78 10.30 -11.85 0.75
N VAL A 79 11.34 -11.31 0.12
CA VAL A 79 11.61 -9.87 0.08
C VAL A 79 11.93 -9.47 -1.35
N PHE A 80 11.05 -8.65 -1.95
CA PHE A 80 11.23 -8.14 -3.30
C PHE A 80 10.65 -6.74 -3.45
N GLY A 81 11.40 -5.84 -4.08
CA GLY A 81 11.10 -4.41 -4.04
C GLY A 81 10.91 -3.95 -2.58
N VAL A 82 9.77 -3.33 -2.29
CA VAL A 82 9.37 -2.93 -0.92
C VAL A 82 8.39 -3.90 -0.26
N ASN A 83 8.12 -5.05 -0.88
CA ASN A 83 7.22 -6.06 -0.33
C ASN A 83 8.00 -7.01 0.59
N VAL A 84 7.47 -7.24 1.79
CA VAL A 84 8.08 -8.07 2.82
C VAL A 84 7.08 -9.14 3.26
N TYR A 85 7.48 -10.40 3.12
CA TYR A 85 6.73 -11.59 3.54
C TYR A 85 7.43 -12.38 4.65
N ASP A 86 8.68 -12.03 4.97
CA ASP A 86 9.43 -12.65 6.07
C ASP A 86 8.83 -12.23 7.43
N PRO A 87 8.33 -13.17 8.25
CA PRO A 87 7.74 -12.87 9.56
C PRO A 87 8.69 -12.13 10.51
N GLU A 88 10.00 -12.41 10.46
CA GLU A 88 10.97 -11.75 11.34
C GLU A 88 11.12 -10.27 10.97
N MET A 89 11.21 -9.98 9.69
CA MET A 89 11.26 -8.61 9.17
C MET A 89 9.94 -7.86 9.36
N ILE A 90 8.79 -8.54 9.18
CA ILE A 90 7.46 -7.96 9.50
C ILE A 90 7.41 -7.56 10.98
N LYS A 91 7.87 -8.43 11.89
CA LYS A 91 7.95 -8.12 13.32
C LYS A 91 8.90 -6.96 13.60
N GLU A 92 10.02 -6.88 12.89
CA GLU A 92 10.95 -5.75 12.99
C GLU A 92 10.27 -4.43 12.61
N ILE A 93 9.59 -4.39 11.46
CA ILE A 93 8.92 -3.20 10.93
C ILE A 93 7.74 -2.76 11.81
N PHE A 94 6.83 -3.69 12.12
CA PHE A 94 5.56 -3.34 12.77
C PHE A 94 5.63 -3.28 14.31
N ILE A 95 6.65 -3.87 14.93
CA ILE A 95 6.75 -3.92 16.40
C ILE A 95 8.01 -3.20 16.89
N LYS A 96 9.20 -3.67 16.51
CA LYS A 96 10.45 -3.16 17.10
C LYS A 96 10.79 -1.76 16.62
N GLN A 97 10.63 -1.49 15.32
CA GLN A 97 10.92 -0.20 14.68
C GLN A 97 9.65 0.56 14.33
N PHE A 98 8.58 0.33 15.10
CA PHE A 98 7.30 0.99 14.85
C PHE A 98 7.42 2.52 14.79
N SER A 99 8.35 3.13 15.54
CA SER A 99 8.63 4.58 15.51
C SER A 99 9.07 5.11 14.15
N CYS A 100 9.65 4.28 13.29
CA CYS A 100 10.04 4.61 11.92
C CYS A 100 8.88 4.45 10.92
N PHE A 101 7.92 3.56 11.21
CA PHE A 101 6.84 3.15 10.31
C PHE A 101 5.45 3.47 10.88
N VAL A 102 5.30 4.67 11.44
CA VAL A 102 4.07 5.08 12.14
C VAL A 102 2.92 5.39 11.18
N SER A 103 3.22 6.09 10.08
CA SER A 103 2.21 6.60 9.14
C SER A 103 1.91 5.59 8.03
N ARG A 104 0.67 5.65 7.53
CA ARG A 104 0.22 4.94 6.32
C ARG A 104 0.27 5.88 5.13
N GLU A 105 0.27 5.32 3.92
CA GLU A 105 0.11 6.11 2.71
C GLU A 105 -1.27 6.79 2.72
N VAL A 106 -1.28 8.12 2.69
CA VAL A 106 -2.52 8.92 2.65
C VAL A 106 -3.03 8.91 1.22
N SER A 107 -4.30 8.54 1.06
CA SER A 107 -4.96 8.63 -0.24
C SER A 107 -5.15 10.10 -0.61
N THR A 108 -4.62 10.52 -1.76
CA THR A 108 -4.82 11.89 -2.26
C THR A 108 -6.30 12.20 -2.52
N PHE A 109 -7.12 11.17 -2.76
CA PHE A 109 -8.57 11.32 -2.98
C PHE A 109 -9.33 11.81 -1.74
N THR A 110 -8.81 11.54 -0.55
CA THR A 110 -9.50 11.88 0.71
C THR A 110 -9.01 13.17 1.34
N GLN A 111 -8.02 13.80 0.73
CA GLN A 111 -7.50 15.08 1.18
C GLN A 111 -8.59 16.15 1.12
N GLY A 112 -8.82 16.84 2.24
CA GLY A 112 -9.88 17.85 2.36
C GLY A 112 -11.29 17.29 2.64
N TYR A 113 -11.44 15.97 2.73
CA TYR A 113 -12.68 15.32 3.15
C TYR A 113 -12.57 14.78 4.58
N PRO A 114 -13.69 14.64 5.32
CA PRO A 114 -13.68 14.08 6.67
C PRO A 114 -13.06 12.68 6.76
N LEU A 115 -13.08 11.92 5.67
CA LEU A 115 -12.45 10.59 5.60
C LEU A 115 -10.92 10.66 5.75
N GLY A 116 -10.29 11.74 5.26
CA GLY A 116 -8.86 11.99 5.41
C GLY A 116 -8.44 12.25 6.86
N GLU A 117 -9.38 12.67 7.72
CA GLU A 117 -9.16 12.88 9.15
C GLU A 117 -9.53 11.65 10.00
N SER A 118 -9.99 10.57 9.36
CA SER A 118 -10.33 9.33 10.07
C SER A 118 -9.09 8.60 10.58
N LEU A 119 -9.28 7.73 11.58
CA LEU A 119 -8.21 6.87 12.12
C LEU A 119 -7.47 6.05 11.05
N LEU A 120 -8.12 5.77 9.92
CA LEU A 120 -7.56 4.95 8.85
C LEU A 120 -6.52 5.70 8.00
N GLN A 121 -6.55 7.04 8.02
CA GLN A 121 -5.79 7.88 7.09
C GLN A 121 -5.02 9.02 7.76
N VAL A 122 -5.32 9.32 9.03
CA VAL A 122 -4.56 10.29 9.80
C VAL A 122 -3.11 9.82 9.97
N GLU A 123 -2.18 10.75 9.81
CA GLU A 123 -0.75 10.50 9.99
C GLU A 123 -0.35 10.58 11.48
N LYS A 124 0.96 10.49 11.75
CA LYS A 124 1.52 10.69 13.10
C LYS A 124 1.07 12.00 13.74
N GLU A 125 1.05 13.08 12.97
CA GLU A 125 0.56 14.39 13.37
C GLU A 125 -0.52 14.79 12.36
N GLY A 126 -1.79 14.77 12.78
CA GLY A 126 -2.90 15.15 11.92
C GLY A 126 -3.01 16.67 11.73
N PRO A 127 -3.83 17.13 10.78
CA PRO A 127 -3.95 18.55 10.41
C PRO A 127 -4.43 19.46 11.55
N HIS A 128 -5.06 18.89 12.57
CA HIS A 128 -5.65 19.61 13.71
C HIS A 128 -4.89 19.39 15.02
N GLY A 129 -3.65 18.89 14.96
CA GLY A 129 -2.79 18.69 16.14
C GLY A 129 -3.08 17.42 16.96
N TYR A 130 -4.04 16.60 16.52
CA TYR A 130 -4.25 15.24 17.04
C TYR A 130 -3.87 14.21 15.97
N GLY A 131 -3.16 13.15 16.35
CA GLY A 131 -2.71 12.08 15.46
C GLY A 131 -3.50 10.79 15.65
N TRP A 132 -3.03 9.72 14.98
CA TRP A 132 -3.64 8.39 15.10
C TRP A 132 -3.70 7.88 16.56
N LYS A 133 -2.75 8.27 17.41
CA LYS A 133 -2.63 7.77 18.78
C LYS A 133 -3.76 8.29 19.66
N GLU A 134 -4.05 9.58 19.56
CA GLU A 134 -5.14 10.25 20.27
C GLU A 134 -6.48 9.69 19.81
N ILE A 135 -6.73 9.64 18.50
CA ILE A 135 -7.97 9.09 17.94
C ILE A 135 -8.16 7.62 18.35
N ARG A 136 -7.09 6.82 18.31
CA ARG A 136 -7.15 5.41 18.73
C ARG A 136 -7.45 5.25 20.21
N SER A 137 -6.93 6.12 21.07
CA SER A 137 -7.18 6.07 22.51
C SER A 137 -8.66 6.27 22.85
N ILE A 138 -9.36 7.10 22.05
CA ILE A 138 -10.80 7.34 22.17
C ILE A 138 -11.61 6.17 21.61
N ALA A 139 -11.19 5.58 20.49
CA ALA A 139 -11.92 4.51 19.82
C ALA A 139 -11.76 3.13 20.49
N SER A 140 -10.59 2.83 21.05
CA SER A 140 -10.25 1.50 21.58
C SER A 140 -11.23 0.98 22.66
N PRO A 141 -11.72 1.80 23.62
CA PRO A 141 -12.68 1.36 24.63
C PRO A 141 -14.05 0.91 24.07
N THR A 142 -14.36 1.18 22.80
CA THR A 142 -15.59 0.73 22.14
C THR A 142 -15.52 -0.73 21.72
N PHE A 143 -14.32 -1.25 21.44
CA PHE A 143 -14.09 -2.61 20.94
C PHE A 143 -13.67 -3.59 22.03
N THR A 144 -14.13 -3.38 23.27
CA THR A 144 -13.87 -4.33 24.37
C THR A 144 -14.69 -5.59 24.20
N THR A 145 -14.19 -6.72 24.73
CA THR A 145 -14.88 -8.02 24.67
C THR A 145 -16.33 -7.94 25.19
N GLY A 146 -16.59 -7.16 26.24
CA GLY A 146 -17.95 -6.97 26.78
C GLY A 146 -18.90 -6.30 25.78
N LYS A 147 -18.46 -5.21 25.13
CA LYS A 147 -19.26 -4.51 24.12
C LYS A 147 -19.44 -5.36 22.86
N MET A 148 -18.42 -6.10 22.44
CA MET A 148 -18.51 -7.00 21.28
C MET A 148 -19.50 -8.15 21.51
N LYS A 149 -19.57 -8.71 22.72
CA LYS A 149 -20.59 -9.72 23.08
C LYS A 149 -22.01 -9.17 23.00
N MET A 150 -22.20 -7.91 23.42
CA MET A 150 -23.49 -7.23 23.31
C MET A 150 -23.90 -7.05 21.85
N VAL A 151 -22.99 -6.62 20.98
CA VAL A 151 -23.24 -6.51 19.53
C VAL A 151 -23.60 -7.87 18.93
N SER A 152 -22.83 -8.92 19.26
CA SER A 152 -23.12 -10.29 18.79
C SER A 152 -24.54 -10.73 19.18
N THR A 153 -24.91 -10.56 20.45
CA THR A 153 -26.25 -10.91 20.96
C THR A 153 -27.34 -10.12 20.24
N PHE A 154 -27.12 -8.82 20.01
CA PHE A 154 -28.07 -7.99 19.27
C PHE A 154 -28.24 -8.45 17.81
N THR A 155 -27.15 -8.80 17.14
CA THR A 155 -27.19 -9.20 15.73
C THR A 155 -27.82 -10.57 15.48
N GLN A 156 -27.86 -11.47 16.48
CA GLN A 156 -28.47 -12.80 16.36
C GLN A 156 -29.95 -12.76 16.00
N GLY A 157 -30.66 -11.66 16.28
CA GLY A 157 -32.07 -11.47 15.91
C GLY A 157 -32.28 -10.95 14.48
N TYR A 158 -31.22 -10.77 13.69
CA TYR A 158 -31.30 -10.20 12.34
C TYR A 158 -30.69 -11.15 11.30
N PRO A 159 -31.17 -11.13 10.04
CA PRO A 159 -30.63 -11.95 8.95
C PRO A 159 -29.11 -11.80 8.75
N LEU A 160 -28.56 -10.63 9.10
CA LEU A 160 -27.12 -10.36 9.06
C LEU A 160 -26.35 -11.20 10.09
N GLY A 161 -26.89 -11.41 11.29
CA GLY A 161 -26.25 -12.25 12.31
C GLY A 161 -26.25 -13.72 11.92
N GLU A 162 -27.33 -14.20 11.31
CA GLU A 162 -27.40 -15.57 10.78
C GLU A 162 -26.37 -15.78 9.67
N SER A 163 -26.25 -14.81 8.75
CA SER A 163 -25.25 -14.83 7.67
C SER A 163 -23.81 -14.86 8.21
N LEU A 164 -23.53 -14.07 9.26
CA LEU A 164 -22.20 -14.03 9.89
C LEU A 164 -21.87 -15.35 10.61
N LEU A 165 -22.83 -15.94 11.31
CA LEU A 165 -22.67 -17.26 11.94
C LEU A 165 -22.48 -18.37 10.91
N GLN A 166 -23.11 -18.25 9.74
CA GLN A 166 -22.92 -19.19 8.65
C GLN A 166 -21.50 -19.08 8.07
N VAL A 167 -21.01 -17.85 7.85
CA VAL A 167 -19.61 -17.61 7.42
C VAL A 167 -18.60 -18.09 8.47
N GLU A 168 -18.88 -17.97 9.76
CA GLU A 168 -18.00 -18.50 10.81
C GLU A 168 -17.94 -20.04 10.79
N LYS A 169 -19.07 -20.70 10.50
CA LYS A 169 -19.16 -22.17 10.40
C LYS A 169 -18.58 -22.72 9.08
N GLU A 170 -18.72 -21.97 7.99
CA GLU A 170 -18.27 -22.35 6.65
C GLU A 170 -16.88 -21.82 6.30
N GLY A 171 -16.37 -20.88 7.09
CA GLY A 171 -15.05 -20.28 6.91
C GLY A 171 -13.95 -21.34 7.08
N PRO A 172 -12.85 -21.29 6.31
CA PRO A 172 -11.75 -22.20 6.49
C PRO A 172 -11.21 -22.06 7.91
N HIS A 173 -11.34 -23.13 8.71
CA HIS A 173 -10.70 -23.25 10.02
C HIS A 173 -9.18 -23.32 9.81
N GLY A 174 -8.53 -22.16 9.68
CA GLY A 174 -7.09 -22.08 9.53
C GLY A 174 -6.62 -20.85 8.75
N TYR A 175 -6.31 -19.80 9.50
CA TYR A 175 -5.14 -18.96 9.26
C TYR A 175 -4.40 -18.78 10.58
#